data_AF-A0A2T5YPJ6-F1
#
_entry.id   AF-A0A2T5YPJ6-F1
#
_cell.length_a   1.000
_cell.length_b   1.000
_cell.length_c   1.000
_cell.angle_alpha   90.00
_cell.angle_beta   90.00
_cell.angle_gamma   90.00
#
_symmetry.space_group_name_H-M   'P 1'
#
loop_
_entity.id
_entity.type
_entity.pdbx_description
1 polymer ?
#
loop_
_entity_poly.entity_id
_entity_poly.type
_entity_poly.pdbx_seq_one_letter_code
_entity_poly.pdbx_strand_id
1 'polypeptide(L)'
;MRRKSLPILAFLTVIMVLASCRHDGASPIRNIKAGPTLLRAQAGNGSCDNYTYFYNNEERNLGNVFTKQVLVAFASGMSAEQEAEVVAAYGFVKGQRGQIGSNSALLHNLELVDGLNCRQVEKAMEFLAQDPAVAYVAPYFMNGDGLLGISNEAIVTIEAGAEDALTALAAEYGAEVLMPLSGHTYLVRVDKHASGNALELANFLKGKAGITHAEPDFIVSADVPVADRRNGVGNRLN
;
A
#
# COMPACT_ATOMS: atom_id res chain seq x y z
N MET A 1 -74.62 -63.70 4.01
CA MET A 1 -75.22 -62.77 3.01
C MET A 1 -74.22 -61.67 2.68
N ARG A 2 -74.13 -61.21 1.40
CA ARG A 2 -73.37 -60.03 0.86
C ARG A 2 -71.84 -59.97 1.19
N ARG A 3 -70.86 -60.15 0.26
CA ARG A 3 -70.41 -59.31 -0.91
C ARG A 3 -70.29 -57.81 -0.54
N LYS A 4 -69.20 -57.03 -0.69
CA LYS A 4 -68.01 -56.88 -1.60
C LYS A 4 -66.89 -56.09 -0.84
N SER A 5 -65.65 -55.77 -1.28
CA SER A 5 -64.67 -56.23 -2.29
C SER A 5 -63.32 -55.46 -2.13
N LEU A 6 -62.20 -55.92 -2.69
CA LEU A 6 -60.93 -55.15 -2.89
C LEU A 6 -61.06 -54.15 -4.08
N PRO A 7 -60.26 -53.04 -4.18
CA PRO A 7 -58.84 -53.04 -4.65
C PRO A 7 -57.90 -52.04 -3.89
N ILE A 8 -56.57 -52.26 -3.78
CA ILE A 8 -55.47 -51.90 -4.71
C ILE A 8 -55.49 -50.45 -5.25
N LEU A 9 -54.61 -49.59 -4.71
CA LEU A 9 -53.80 -48.52 -5.36
C LEU A 9 -52.77 -48.07 -4.29
N ALA A 10 -51.47 -48.40 -4.37
CA ALA A 10 -50.41 -47.95 -5.28
C ALA A 10 -49.83 -46.54 -4.97
N PHE A 11 -48.50 -46.50 -4.84
CA PHE A 11 -47.60 -45.34 -4.96
C PHE A 11 -47.81 -44.11 -4.04
N LEU A 12 -46.93 -43.97 -3.03
CA LEU A 12 -46.33 -42.66 -2.69
C LEU A 12 -45.02 -42.76 -1.89
N THR A 13 -44.02 -43.41 -2.47
CA THR A 13 -42.61 -43.22 -2.10
C THR A 13 -42.05 -42.00 -2.84
N VAL A 14 -42.06 -40.82 -2.21
CA VAL A 14 -41.31 -39.64 -2.68
C VAL A 14 -40.56 -38.98 -1.51
N ILE A 15 -39.34 -39.48 -1.27
CA ILE A 15 -38.12 -38.68 -1.11
C ILE A 15 -38.27 -37.39 -0.26
N MET A 16 -38.25 -37.53 1.08
CA MET A 16 -37.77 -36.45 1.97
C MET A 16 -36.23 -36.46 1.99
N VAL A 17 -35.60 -36.04 0.89
CA VAL A 17 -34.14 -35.96 0.79
C VAL A 17 -33.76 -34.60 0.20
N LEU A 18 -33.15 -33.76 1.03
CA LEU A 18 -32.34 -32.60 0.64
C LEU A 18 -33.03 -31.46 -0.12
N ALA A 19 -34.08 -30.87 0.47
CA ALA A 19 -34.43 -29.47 0.22
C ALA A 19 -33.57 -28.50 1.06
N SER A 20 -32.28 -28.81 1.24
CA SER A 20 -31.29 -27.84 1.73
C SER A 20 -30.98 -26.89 0.57
N CYS A 21 -31.78 -25.85 0.42
CA CYS A 21 -31.39 -24.69 -0.38
C CYS A 21 -30.11 -24.12 0.22
N ARG A 22 -28.95 -24.55 -0.31
CA ARG A 22 -27.79 -23.69 -0.35
C ARG A 22 -28.22 -22.46 -1.11
N HIS A 23 -28.54 -21.42 -0.36
CA HIS A 23 -28.42 -20.08 -0.87
C HIS A 23 -26.91 -19.88 -1.05
N ASP A 24 -26.40 -20.29 -2.22
CA ASP A 24 -25.12 -19.84 -2.73
C ASP A 24 -25.28 -18.35 -2.96
N GLY A 25 -25.18 -17.59 -1.86
CA GLY A 25 -25.23 -16.15 -1.86
C GLY A 25 -24.08 -15.70 -2.73
N ALA A 26 -24.41 -15.23 -3.93
CA ALA A 26 -23.42 -14.71 -4.86
C ALA A 26 -22.55 -13.72 -4.09
N SER A 27 -21.23 -14.00 -4.03
CA SER A 27 -20.27 -13.16 -3.34
C SER A 27 -20.55 -11.69 -3.70
N PRO A 28 -20.74 -10.79 -2.72
CA PRO A 28 -21.17 -9.42 -3.00
C PRO A 28 -20.30 -8.83 -4.11
N ILE A 29 -20.94 -8.24 -5.13
CA ILE A 29 -20.23 -7.67 -6.28
C ILE A 29 -19.29 -6.60 -5.76
N ARG A 30 -17.99 -6.92 -5.70
CA ARG A 30 -16.97 -5.98 -5.25
C ARG A 30 -16.71 -5.00 -6.40
N ASN A 31 -16.95 -3.72 -6.13
CA ASN A 31 -16.62 -2.64 -7.06
C ASN A 31 -15.10 -2.42 -7.07
N ILE A 32 -14.39 -3.24 -7.84
CA ILE A 32 -12.94 -3.14 -7.99
C ILE A 32 -12.61 -1.90 -8.83
N LYS A 33 -11.97 -0.89 -8.21
CA LYS A 33 -11.49 0.35 -8.85
C LYS A 33 -10.37 0.06 -9.85
N ALA A 34 -9.41 -0.77 -9.46
CA ALA A 34 -8.28 -1.18 -10.29
C ALA A 34 -7.75 -2.57 -9.88
N GLY A 35 -7.12 -3.29 -10.81
CA GLY A 35 -6.54 -4.62 -10.56
C GLY A 35 -5.36 -4.94 -11.49
N PRO A 36 -4.72 -6.11 -11.35
CA PRO A 36 -3.42 -6.39 -11.98
C PRO A 36 -3.44 -6.33 -13.51
N THR A 37 -4.57 -6.69 -14.14
CA THR A 37 -4.75 -6.57 -15.60
C THR A 37 -4.76 -5.10 -16.05
N LEU A 38 -5.35 -4.19 -15.26
CA LEU A 38 -5.34 -2.76 -15.55
C LEU A 38 -3.94 -2.16 -15.34
N LEU A 39 -3.23 -2.56 -14.28
CA LEU A 39 -1.83 -2.17 -14.06
C LEU A 39 -0.95 -2.58 -15.26
N ARG A 40 -1.05 -3.84 -15.72
CA ARG A 40 -0.32 -4.32 -16.91
C ARG A 40 -0.63 -3.52 -18.16
N ALA A 41 -1.87 -3.10 -18.35
CA ALA A 41 -2.28 -2.31 -19.51
C ALA A 41 -1.79 -0.85 -19.47
N GLN A 42 -1.59 -0.27 -18.28
CA GLN A 42 -1.27 1.16 -18.13
C GLN A 42 0.16 1.49 -17.66
N ALA A 43 0.89 0.55 -17.06
CA ALA A 43 2.25 0.77 -16.56
C ALA A 43 3.30 1.03 -17.67
N GLY A 44 2.95 0.66 -18.92
CA GLY A 44 3.79 0.78 -20.09
C GLY A 44 4.89 -0.29 -20.18
N ASN A 45 5.64 -0.26 -21.28
CA ASN A 45 6.78 -1.14 -21.53
C ASN A 45 8.08 -0.32 -21.46
N GLY A 46 8.75 -0.32 -20.31
CA GLY A 46 9.98 0.43 -20.06
C GLY A 46 10.81 -0.17 -18.93
N SER A 47 12.02 0.35 -18.73
CA SER A 47 12.85 0.02 -17.56
C SER A 47 12.22 0.56 -16.27
N CYS A 48 12.52 -0.08 -15.14
CA CYS A 48 12.23 0.46 -13.82
C CYS A 48 13.00 1.76 -13.59
N ASP A 49 12.39 2.71 -12.88
CA ASP A 49 13.10 3.88 -12.38
C ASP A 49 13.99 3.48 -11.18
N ASN A 50 15.21 4.04 -11.11
CA ASN A 50 16.16 3.77 -10.04
C ASN A 50 16.19 4.96 -9.07
N TYR A 51 15.84 4.70 -7.81
CA TYR A 51 15.66 5.72 -6.80
C TYR A 51 16.95 5.92 -5.99
N THR A 52 17.28 7.18 -5.70
CA THR A 52 18.44 7.54 -4.87
C THR A 52 18.06 8.64 -3.88
N TYR A 53 18.80 8.75 -2.78
CA TYR A 53 18.72 9.83 -1.80
C TYR A 53 20.11 10.31 -1.41
N PHE A 54 20.21 11.40 -0.65
CA PHE A 54 21.49 11.93 -0.19
C PHE A 54 21.64 11.80 1.32
N TYR A 55 22.79 11.30 1.77
CA TYR A 55 23.16 11.21 3.18
C TYR A 55 24.59 11.71 3.38
N ASN A 56 24.79 12.71 4.23
CA ASN A 56 26.10 13.37 4.41
C ASN A 56 26.75 13.81 3.08
N ASN A 57 25.96 14.37 2.17
CA ASN A 57 26.32 14.73 0.79
C ASN A 57 26.73 13.57 -0.15
N GLU A 58 26.71 12.31 0.30
CA GLU A 58 26.91 11.14 -0.55
C GLU A 58 25.58 10.65 -1.13
N GLU A 59 25.58 10.28 -2.41
CA GLU A 59 24.43 9.62 -3.02
C GLU A 59 24.31 8.17 -2.54
N ARG A 60 23.10 7.76 -2.19
CA ARG A 60 22.74 6.42 -1.72
C ARG A 60 21.71 5.84 -2.66
N ASN A 61 22.00 4.67 -3.21
CA ASN A 61 21.11 3.98 -4.14
C ASN A 61 20.13 3.07 -3.41
N LEU A 62 18.83 3.25 -3.66
CA LEU A 62 17.73 2.42 -3.13
C LEU A 62 17.32 1.31 -4.11
N GLY A 63 17.80 1.37 -5.35
CA GLY A 63 17.41 0.45 -6.43
C GLY A 63 16.04 0.79 -7.01
N ASN A 64 15.31 -0.23 -7.44
CA ASN A 64 13.93 -0.10 -7.90
C ASN A 64 12.95 -0.39 -6.76
N VAL A 65 11.71 0.09 -6.89
CA VAL A 65 10.66 -0.17 -5.89
C VAL A 65 10.43 -1.67 -5.65
N PHE A 66 10.28 -2.04 -4.38
CA PHE A 66 10.00 -3.41 -3.95
C PHE A 66 8.59 -3.83 -4.37
N THR A 67 8.48 -4.91 -5.15
CA THR A 67 7.26 -5.15 -5.93
C THR A 67 6.10 -5.79 -5.16
N LYS A 68 6.23 -5.99 -3.84
CA LYS A 68 5.25 -6.71 -3.02
C LYS A 68 4.60 -5.88 -1.92
N GLN A 69 5.08 -4.67 -1.65
CA GLN A 69 4.54 -3.82 -0.59
C GLN A 69 4.59 -2.35 -0.97
N VAL A 70 3.58 -1.60 -0.54
CA VAL A 70 3.57 -0.14 -0.51
C VAL A 70 3.13 0.32 0.88
N LEU A 71 3.56 1.51 1.27
CA LEU A 71 3.16 2.16 2.51
C LEU A 71 2.06 3.17 2.20
N VAL A 72 0.98 3.19 3.00
CA VAL A 72 -0.18 4.08 2.80
C VAL A 72 -0.60 4.73 4.11
N ALA A 73 -0.96 6.01 4.09
CA ALA A 73 -1.79 6.62 5.13
C ALA A 73 -3.21 6.82 4.58
N PHE A 74 -4.22 6.47 5.36
CA PHE A 74 -5.62 6.76 5.04
C PHE A 74 -6.02 8.18 5.47
N ALA A 75 -7.14 8.66 4.94
CA ALA A 75 -7.72 9.94 5.33
C ALA A 75 -8.11 9.95 6.81
N SER A 76 -7.99 11.10 7.47
CA SER A 76 -8.23 11.22 8.91
C SER A 76 -9.68 10.92 9.28
N GLY A 77 -9.87 10.22 10.41
CA GLY A 77 -11.18 9.88 10.95
C GLY A 77 -11.87 8.66 10.33
N MET A 78 -11.18 7.91 9.45
CA MET A 78 -11.66 6.61 8.97
C MET A 78 -11.63 5.54 10.08
N SER A 79 -12.55 4.58 10.02
CA SER A 79 -12.50 3.35 10.81
C SER A 79 -11.76 2.23 10.08
N ALA A 80 -11.28 1.22 10.83
CA ALA A 80 -10.60 0.05 10.25
C ALA A 80 -11.45 -0.70 9.21
N GLU A 81 -12.79 -0.69 9.36
CA GLU A 81 -13.72 -1.24 8.37
C GLU A 81 -13.70 -0.44 7.06
N GLN A 82 -13.69 0.90 7.15
CA GLN A 82 -13.64 1.77 5.98
C GLN A 82 -12.30 1.66 5.24
N GLU A 83 -11.19 1.55 5.98
CA GLU A 83 -9.87 1.28 5.41
C GLU A 83 -9.82 -0.09 4.72
N ALA A 84 -10.42 -1.12 5.32
CA ALA A 84 -10.53 -2.45 4.74
C ALA A 84 -11.41 -2.47 3.47
N GLU A 85 -12.49 -1.68 3.42
CA GLU A 85 -13.30 -1.50 2.21
C GLU A 85 -12.53 -0.83 1.08
N VAL A 86 -11.74 0.22 1.38
CA VAL A 86 -10.85 0.88 0.40
C VAL A 86 -9.82 -0.09 -0.13
N VAL A 87 -9.12 -0.84 0.75
CA VAL A 87 -8.16 -1.88 0.34
C VAL A 87 -8.83 -2.96 -0.53
N ALA A 88 -10.04 -3.42 -0.15
CA ALA A 88 -10.78 -4.43 -0.89
C ALA A 88 -11.27 -3.97 -2.28
N ALA A 89 -11.30 -2.66 -2.54
CA ALA A 89 -11.60 -2.08 -3.85
C ALA A 89 -10.41 -2.14 -4.83
N TYR A 90 -9.20 -2.46 -4.37
CA TYR A 90 -8.02 -2.59 -5.22
C TYR A 90 -7.59 -4.05 -5.36
N GLY A 91 -7.97 -4.69 -6.48
CA GLY A 91 -7.69 -6.11 -6.74
C GLY A 91 -6.21 -6.45 -6.96
N PHE A 92 -5.31 -5.47 -6.90
CA PHE A 92 -3.86 -5.68 -6.85
C PHE A 92 -3.29 -5.70 -5.42
N VAL A 93 -4.11 -5.36 -4.41
CA VAL A 93 -3.78 -5.48 -2.99
C VAL A 93 -4.36 -6.79 -2.45
N LYS A 94 -3.53 -7.55 -1.75
CA LYS A 94 -3.87 -8.83 -1.09
C LYS A 94 -4.41 -8.60 0.32
N GLY A 95 -3.93 -7.58 1.02
CA GLY A 95 -4.40 -7.18 2.35
C GLY A 95 -3.46 -6.19 3.04
N GLN A 96 -3.74 -5.86 4.31
CA GLN A 96 -2.82 -5.13 5.17
C GLN A 96 -1.96 -6.12 5.97
N ARG A 97 -0.65 -5.88 6.09
CA ARG A 97 0.29 -6.70 6.89
C ARG A 97 0.65 -6.11 8.26
N GLY A 98 0.25 -4.87 8.52
CA GLY A 98 0.48 -4.20 9.79
C GLY A 98 0.35 -2.68 9.65
N GLN A 99 0.38 -2.01 10.80
CA GLN A 99 0.35 -0.56 10.92
C GLN A 99 1.51 -0.08 11.80
N ILE A 100 2.06 1.09 11.49
CA ILE A 100 3.21 1.70 12.14
C ILE A 100 2.89 3.18 12.33
N GLY A 101 3.00 3.69 13.56
CA GLY A 101 2.82 5.11 13.82
C GLY A 101 4.09 5.88 13.47
N SER A 102 3.95 6.96 12.69
CA SER A 102 4.93 8.04 12.62
C SER A 102 4.54 9.17 13.59
N ASN A 103 5.22 10.31 13.57
CA ASN A 103 4.84 11.46 14.39
C ASN A 103 3.56 12.14 13.88
N SER A 104 3.16 11.89 12.63
CA SER A 104 2.13 12.64 11.93
C SER A 104 1.08 11.82 11.19
N ALA A 105 1.23 10.49 11.11
CA ALA A 105 0.27 9.58 10.50
C ALA A 105 0.31 8.17 11.13
N LEU A 106 -0.76 7.41 10.89
CA LEU A 106 -0.71 5.95 10.97
C LEU A 106 -0.44 5.40 9.57
N LEU A 107 0.64 4.64 9.42
CA LEU A 107 1.14 4.13 8.15
C LEU A 107 0.86 2.62 8.05
N HIS A 108 0.16 2.21 7.01
CA HIS A 108 -0.31 0.84 6.78
C HIS A 108 0.53 0.19 5.68
N ASN A 109 1.09 -0.98 5.97
CA ASN A 109 1.81 -1.78 4.98
C ASN A 109 0.79 -2.60 4.18
N LEU A 110 0.60 -2.26 2.91
CA LEU A 110 -0.29 -2.99 1.99
C LEU A 110 0.52 -4.06 1.25
N GLU A 111 0.18 -5.33 1.46
CA GLU A 111 0.73 -6.45 0.68
C GLU A 111 0.09 -6.47 -0.71
N LEU A 112 0.91 -6.44 -1.75
CA LEU A 112 0.49 -6.56 -3.14
C LEU A 112 0.44 -8.02 -3.59
N VAL A 113 -0.28 -8.29 -4.68
CA VAL A 113 -0.28 -9.61 -5.31
C VAL A 113 1.10 -9.96 -5.90
N ASP A 114 1.48 -11.23 -5.86
CA ASP A 114 2.73 -11.69 -6.48
C ASP A 114 2.74 -11.48 -8.01
N GLY A 115 3.95 -11.29 -8.57
CA GLY A 115 4.16 -11.17 -10.01
C GLY A 115 3.93 -9.78 -10.61
N LEU A 116 3.81 -8.74 -9.78
CA LEU A 116 3.95 -7.35 -10.22
C LEU A 116 5.42 -7.01 -10.47
N ASN A 117 5.67 -6.09 -11.40
CA ASN A 117 6.97 -5.44 -11.60
C ASN A 117 6.96 -4.01 -11.04
N CYS A 118 8.14 -3.38 -10.96
CA CYS A 118 8.36 -2.00 -10.53
C CYS A 118 7.34 -1.00 -11.10
N ARG A 119 7.21 -0.95 -12.44
CA ARG A 119 6.29 -0.09 -13.20
C ARG A 119 4.82 -0.29 -12.80
N GLN A 120 4.43 -1.53 -12.50
CA GLN A 120 3.07 -1.86 -12.06
C GLN A 120 2.83 -1.44 -10.61
N VAL A 121 3.87 -1.43 -9.76
CA VAL A 121 3.80 -0.90 -8.40
C VAL A 121 3.79 0.63 -8.39
N GLU A 122 4.64 1.29 -9.18
CA GLU A 122 4.57 2.72 -9.46
C GLU A 122 3.15 3.12 -9.91
N LYS A 123 2.58 2.39 -10.89
CA LYS A 123 1.22 2.64 -11.35
C LYS A 123 0.14 2.31 -10.31
N ALA A 124 0.38 1.34 -9.42
CA ALA A 124 -0.51 1.05 -8.30
C ALA A 124 -0.51 2.19 -7.27
N MET A 125 0.66 2.79 -6.99
CA MET A 125 0.76 3.97 -6.14
C MET A 125 0.02 5.16 -6.75
N GLU A 126 0.11 5.41 -8.06
CA GLU A 126 -0.71 6.45 -8.71
C GLU A 126 -2.23 6.22 -8.49
N PHE A 127 -2.71 4.99 -8.65
CA PHE A 127 -4.12 4.64 -8.45
C PHE A 127 -4.58 4.75 -6.99
N LEU A 128 -3.68 4.53 -6.04
CA LEU A 128 -3.92 4.74 -4.61
C LEU A 128 -3.92 6.22 -4.27
N ALA A 129 -2.95 7.00 -4.74
CA ALA A 129 -2.85 8.45 -4.51
C ALA A 129 -4.08 9.22 -5.02
N GLN A 130 -4.71 8.74 -6.10
CA GLN A 130 -5.95 9.32 -6.65
C GLN A 130 -7.20 9.00 -5.81
N ASP A 131 -7.16 8.06 -4.87
CA ASP A 131 -8.30 7.79 -4.00
C ASP A 131 -8.49 8.93 -2.98
N PRO A 132 -9.68 9.54 -2.84
CA PRO A 132 -9.94 10.50 -1.77
C PRO A 132 -9.75 9.91 -0.37
N ALA A 133 -9.83 8.59 -0.20
CA ALA A 133 -9.59 7.91 1.08
C ALA A 133 -8.10 7.68 1.42
N VAL A 134 -7.18 7.92 0.49
CA VAL A 134 -5.73 7.78 0.71
C VAL A 134 -5.10 9.15 0.87
N ALA A 135 -4.55 9.44 2.05
CA ALA A 135 -3.86 10.69 2.36
C ALA A 135 -2.38 10.67 1.96
N TYR A 136 -1.76 9.50 1.87
CA TYR A 136 -0.36 9.34 1.47
C TYR A 136 -0.11 7.94 0.89
N VAL A 137 0.82 7.81 -0.06
CA VAL A 137 1.32 6.52 -0.54
C VAL A 137 2.78 6.62 -0.97
N ALA A 138 3.58 5.61 -0.64
CA ALA A 138 5.00 5.59 -0.94
C ALA A 138 5.56 4.15 -1.11
N PRO A 139 6.70 4.00 -1.80
CA PRO A 139 7.29 2.69 -2.04
C PRO A 139 8.03 2.13 -0.81
N TYR A 140 8.20 0.81 -0.83
CA TYR A 140 9.29 0.13 -0.13
C TYR A 140 10.48 -0.12 -1.07
N PHE A 141 11.67 -0.29 -0.52
CA PHE A 141 12.90 -0.68 -1.19
C PHE A 141 13.57 -1.84 -0.47
N MET A 142 14.37 -2.63 -1.18
CA MET A 142 15.21 -3.68 -0.55
C MET A 142 16.41 -3.05 0.15
N ASN A 143 16.73 -3.51 1.36
CA ASN A 143 17.92 -3.08 2.10
C ASN A 143 18.57 -4.29 2.79
N GLY A 144 19.53 -4.92 2.09
CA GLY A 144 20.08 -6.21 2.51
C GLY A 144 18.97 -7.26 2.60
N ASP A 145 18.86 -7.91 3.76
CA ASP A 145 17.81 -8.90 4.08
C ASP A 145 16.51 -8.27 4.61
N GLY A 146 16.39 -6.93 4.63
CA GLY A 146 15.23 -6.19 5.09
C GLY A 146 14.63 -5.24 4.04
N LEU A 147 13.70 -4.39 4.48
CA LEU A 147 13.03 -3.37 3.69
C LEU A 147 13.17 -1.98 4.31
N LEU A 148 13.21 -0.95 3.44
CA LEU A 148 13.07 0.46 3.79
C LEU A 148 11.81 1.03 3.14
N GLY A 149 10.83 1.42 3.95
CA GLY A 149 9.66 2.17 3.49
C GLY A 149 9.89 3.67 3.66
N ILE A 150 9.44 4.48 2.70
CA ILE A 150 9.49 5.94 2.82
C ILE A 150 8.29 6.39 3.68
N SER A 151 8.53 6.89 4.89
CA SER A 151 7.45 7.44 5.72
C SER A 151 6.90 8.74 5.12
N ASN A 152 5.83 9.31 5.68
CA ASN A 152 5.28 10.59 5.22
C ASN A 152 6.05 11.81 5.76
N GLU A 153 7.25 11.60 6.28
CA GLU A 153 8.08 12.59 6.98
C GLU A 153 9.48 12.66 6.38
N ALA A 154 10.08 13.84 6.41
CA ALA A 154 11.49 14.09 6.09
C ALA A 154 12.16 14.81 7.26
N ILE A 155 13.41 14.46 7.52
CA ILE A 155 14.26 15.08 8.53
C ILE A 155 15.14 16.11 7.82
N VAL A 156 15.00 17.39 8.19
CA VAL A 156 15.65 18.51 7.51
C VAL A 156 16.44 19.34 8.51
N THR A 157 17.76 19.45 8.32
CA THR A 157 18.63 20.34 9.10
C THR A 157 18.93 21.61 8.33
N ILE A 158 18.80 22.76 8.99
CA ILE A 158 18.95 24.07 8.37
C ILE A 158 20.12 24.87 8.95
N GLU A 159 20.53 25.92 8.25
CA GLU A 159 21.44 26.92 8.77
C GLU A 159 20.76 27.74 9.88
N ALA A 160 21.53 28.26 10.84
CA ALA A 160 20.97 29.06 11.93
C ALA A 160 20.34 30.36 11.38
N GLY A 161 19.04 30.57 11.61
CA GLY A 161 18.29 31.72 11.07
C GLY A 161 17.65 31.48 9.70
N ALA A 162 17.66 30.24 9.18
CA ALA A 162 17.05 29.87 7.90
C ALA A 162 15.61 29.33 8.01
N GLU A 163 14.95 29.50 9.15
CA GLU A 163 13.60 28.96 9.42
C GLU A 163 12.55 29.46 8.41
N ASP A 164 12.64 30.72 7.98
CA ASP A 164 11.79 31.30 6.94
C ASP A 164 12.04 30.65 5.57
N ALA A 165 13.30 30.30 5.26
CA ALA A 165 13.66 29.64 4.01
C ALA A 165 13.13 28.20 3.97
N LEU A 166 13.22 27.45 5.09
CA LEU A 166 12.60 26.14 5.22
C LEU A 166 11.09 26.20 5.02
N THR A 167 10.43 27.18 5.66
CA THR A 167 8.98 27.37 5.57
C THR A 167 8.56 27.67 4.13
N ALA A 168 9.29 28.54 3.43
CA ALA A 168 9.04 28.86 2.03
C ALA A 168 9.25 27.66 1.10
N LEU A 169 10.32 26.88 1.29
CA LEU A 169 10.62 25.69 0.48
C LEU A 169 9.63 24.54 0.73
N ALA A 170 9.19 24.34 1.98
CA ALA A 170 8.13 23.40 2.30
C ALA A 170 6.82 23.81 1.63
N ALA A 171 6.43 25.09 1.71
CA ALA A 171 5.25 25.61 1.04
C ALA A 171 5.32 25.53 -0.50
N GLU A 172 6.49 25.77 -1.11
CA GLU A 172 6.74 25.57 -2.55
C GLU A 172 6.46 24.11 -2.96
N TYR A 173 6.85 23.15 -2.11
CA TYR A 173 6.65 21.73 -2.35
C TYR A 173 5.22 21.23 -2.04
N GLY A 174 4.44 21.98 -1.26
CA GLY A 174 3.16 21.52 -0.69
C GLY A 174 3.34 20.66 0.57
N ALA A 175 4.45 20.82 1.28
CA ALA A 175 4.79 20.16 2.54
C ALA A 175 4.61 21.09 3.76
N GLU A 176 4.56 20.52 4.96
CA GLU A 176 4.33 21.23 6.22
C GLU A 176 5.49 21.01 7.21
N VAL A 177 6.06 22.10 7.75
CA VAL A 177 7.05 22.03 8.83
C VAL A 177 6.30 21.79 10.15
N LEU A 178 6.50 20.63 10.78
CA LEU A 178 5.75 20.25 11.98
C LEU A 178 6.37 20.77 13.27
N MET A 179 7.60 20.37 13.55
CA MET A 179 8.28 20.67 14.82
C MET A 179 9.80 20.55 14.69
N PRO A 180 10.58 21.29 15.51
CA PRO A 180 11.99 21.00 15.70
C PRO A 180 12.15 19.67 16.44
N LEU A 181 13.04 18.81 15.94
CA LEU A 181 13.48 17.58 16.59
C LEU A 181 14.61 17.88 17.57
N SER A 182 15.63 18.63 17.13
CA SER A 182 16.71 19.14 17.97
C SER A 182 17.49 20.25 17.26
N GLY A 183 17.89 21.30 17.97
CA GLY A 183 18.66 22.41 17.39
C GLY A 183 17.96 23.03 16.17
N HIS A 184 18.63 22.98 15.02
CA HIS A 184 18.11 23.42 13.72
C HIS A 184 17.65 22.25 12.82
N THR A 185 17.35 21.09 13.40
CA THR A 185 16.75 19.94 12.69
C THR A 185 15.26 19.89 12.94
N TYR A 186 14.49 19.84 11.86
CA TYR A 186 13.03 19.87 11.82
C TYR A 186 12.48 18.61 11.16
N LEU A 187 11.26 18.26 11.58
CA LEU A 187 10.45 17.26 10.90
C LEU A 187 9.50 17.97 9.92
N VAL A 188 9.51 17.55 8.66
CA VAL A 188 8.67 18.11 7.59
C VAL A 188 7.77 17.00 7.03
N ARG A 189 6.46 17.23 7.01
CA ARG A 189 5.44 16.29 6.54
C ARG A 189 5.08 16.51 5.09
N VAL A 190 4.86 15.43 4.37
CA VAL A 190 4.16 15.40 3.07
C VAL A 190 2.80 14.71 3.20
N ASP A 191 1.86 15.08 2.34
CA ASP A 191 0.62 14.37 2.08
C ASP A 191 0.32 14.35 0.56
N LYS A 192 -0.87 13.88 0.16
CA LYS A 192 -1.30 13.80 -1.24
C LYS A 192 -1.37 15.13 -2.01
N HIS A 193 -1.24 16.27 -1.33
CA HIS A 193 -1.24 17.61 -1.93
C HIS A 193 0.17 18.14 -2.20
N ALA A 194 1.20 17.46 -1.66
CA ALA A 194 2.60 17.73 -2.01
C ALA A 194 2.93 17.31 -3.44
N SER A 195 4.03 17.86 -3.98
CA SER A 195 4.51 17.58 -5.34
C SER A 195 5.06 16.16 -5.53
N GLY A 196 5.20 15.40 -4.45
CA GLY A 196 5.72 14.04 -4.38
C GLY A 196 5.80 13.56 -2.94
N ASN A 197 6.42 12.40 -2.71
CA ASN A 197 6.58 11.81 -1.39
C ASN A 197 7.81 12.38 -0.64
N ALA A 198 8.10 11.88 0.57
CA ALA A 198 9.17 12.44 1.42
C ALA A 198 10.59 12.25 0.85
N LEU A 199 10.82 11.20 0.06
CA LEU A 199 12.08 10.98 -0.66
C LEU A 199 12.28 12.05 -1.75
N GLU A 200 11.24 12.36 -2.51
CA GLU A 200 11.30 13.42 -3.50
C GLU A 200 11.41 14.82 -2.88
N LEU A 201 10.79 15.06 -1.70
CA LEU A 201 10.98 16.29 -0.92
C LEU A 201 12.45 16.45 -0.49
N ALA A 202 13.05 15.43 0.11
CA ALA A 202 14.45 15.47 0.55
C ALA A 202 15.41 15.75 -0.63
N ASN A 203 15.16 15.11 -1.78
CA ASN A 203 15.92 15.35 -3.01
C ASN A 203 15.70 16.76 -3.60
N PHE A 204 14.50 17.34 -3.47
CA PHE A 204 14.21 18.72 -3.88
C PHE A 204 14.89 19.76 -2.98
N LEU A 205 14.98 19.49 -1.67
CA LEU A 205 15.63 20.39 -0.70
C LEU A 205 17.17 20.36 -0.80
N LYS A 206 17.75 19.31 -1.38
CA LYS A 206 19.20 19.15 -1.54
C LYS A 206 19.84 20.33 -2.27
N GLY A 207 20.73 21.05 -1.56
CA GLY A 207 21.48 22.18 -2.12
C GLY A 207 20.67 23.47 -2.28
N LYS A 208 19.44 23.55 -1.74
CA LYS A 208 18.72 24.81 -1.57
C LYS A 208 19.42 25.65 -0.49
N ALA A 209 19.44 26.96 -0.65
CA ALA A 209 20.04 27.88 0.32
C ALA A 209 19.34 27.77 1.69
N GLY A 210 20.13 27.78 2.77
CA GLY A 210 19.63 27.59 4.14
C GLY A 210 19.39 26.14 4.55
N ILE A 211 19.44 25.16 3.64
CA ILE A 211 19.33 23.73 3.95
C ILE A 211 20.73 23.10 4.01
N THR A 212 21.09 22.52 5.16
CA THR A 212 22.38 21.84 5.34
C THR A 212 22.29 20.32 5.13
N HIS A 213 21.15 19.72 5.45
CA HIS A 213 20.86 18.29 5.26
C HIS A 213 19.36 18.07 5.07
N ALA A 214 19.00 17.09 4.25
CA ALA A 214 17.62 16.64 4.08
C ALA A 214 17.60 15.15 3.72
N GLU A 215 16.84 14.35 4.45
CA GLU A 215 16.64 12.92 4.20
C GLU A 215 15.17 12.52 4.45
N PRO A 216 14.62 11.51 3.74
CA PRO A 216 13.36 10.92 4.14
C PRO A 216 13.52 10.18 5.47
N ASP A 217 12.49 10.22 6.31
CA ASP A 217 12.39 9.30 7.44
C ASP A 217 12.02 7.89 6.92
N PHE A 218 12.69 6.87 7.45
CA PHE A 218 12.64 5.50 6.93
C PHE A 218 12.00 4.53 7.90
N ILE A 219 10.94 3.86 7.44
CA ILE A 219 10.35 2.72 8.13
C ILE A 219 11.16 1.46 7.81
N VAL A 220 11.98 1.02 8.77
CA VAL A 220 12.79 -0.21 8.65
C VAL A 220 11.97 -1.44 9.01
N SER A 221 11.96 -2.46 8.16
CA SER A 221 11.37 -3.78 8.44
C SER A 221 12.37 -4.91 8.19
N ALA A 222 12.38 -5.91 9.05
CA ALA A 222 13.12 -7.17 8.85
C ALA A 222 12.25 -8.27 8.21
N ASP A 223 10.94 -8.06 8.04
CA ASP A 223 10.02 -9.01 7.40
C ASP A 223 9.93 -8.72 5.90
N VAL A 224 10.62 -9.53 5.10
CA VAL A 224 10.53 -9.52 3.62
C VAL A 224 9.55 -10.62 3.17
N PRO A 225 8.42 -10.27 2.52
CA PRO A 225 7.43 -11.24 2.03
C PRO A 225 7.97 -12.25 1.01
N VAL A 226 8.25 -13.47 1.45
CA VAL A 226 8.55 -14.60 0.56
C VAL A 226 7.29 -14.97 -0.25
N ALA A 227 7.46 -15.29 -1.54
CA ALA A 227 6.34 -15.74 -2.39
C ALA A 227 5.77 -17.06 -1.86
N ASP A 228 4.44 -17.20 -1.79
CA ASP A 228 3.82 -18.41 -1.23
C ASP A 228 4.00 -19.60 -2.20
N ARG A 229 4.92 -20.51 -1.87
CA ARG A 229 5.22 -21.70 -2.69
C ARG A 229 4.11 -22.77 -2.63
N ARG A 230 2.99 -22.52 -1.96
CA ARG A 230 1.87 -23.46 -1.85
C ARG A 230 0.94 -23.42 -3.06
N ASN A 231 1.40 -23.98 -4.18
CA ASN A 231 0.58 -24.60 -5.25
C ASN A 231 1.45 -25.34 -6.30
N GLY A 232 2.50 -26.08 -5.85
CA GLY A 232 3.53 -26.59 -6.77
C GLY A 232 4.15 -27.96 -6.51
N VAL A 233 3.75 -28.70 -5.46
CA VAL A 233 4.23 -30.08 -5.23
C VAL A 233 3.07 -30.98 -4.83
N GLY A 234 2.50 -31.68 -5.82
CA GLY A 234 1.67 -32.84 -5.54
C GLY A 234 2.54 -33.99 -5.03
N ASN A 235 2.05 -34.72 -4.02
CA ASN A 235 2.71 -35.92 -3.51
C ASN A 235 3.11 -36.87 -4.65
N ARG A 236 4.41 -37.13 -4.79
CA ARG A 236 4.92 -38.40 -5.31
C ARG A 236 5.65 -39.11 -4.18
N LEU A 237 4.91 -39.99 -3.51
CA LEU A 237 5.49 -41.08 -2.74
C LEU A 237 6.15 -42.04 -3.73
N ASN A 238 7.39 -42.43 -3.42
CA ASN A 238 8.06 -43.67 -3.80
C ASN A 238 8.91 -44.06 -2.60
#